data_AF-K1R6D1-F1
#
_entry.id   AF-K1R6D1-F1
#
_cell.length_a   1.000
_cell.length_b   1.000
_cell.length_c   1.000
_cell.angle_alpha   90.00
_cell.angle_beta   90.00
_cell.angle_gamma   90.00
#
_symmetry.space_group_name_H-M   'P 1'
#
loop_
_entity.id
_entity.type
_entity.pdbx_description
1 polymer ?
#
loop_
_entity_poly.entity_id
_entity_poly.type
_entity_poly.pdbx_seq_one_letter_code
_entity_poly.pdbx_strand_id
1 'polypeptide(L)'
;MKDIEVLSLVNTSTRWIENGFFVNFTHLTNLEFSTNPNVSQCLNNLTGIDKTKLENLTLNNISLNDENLKAIYTIFPSTLKYLTLRSNHITTFPLKWIQDLKYLTSLDLSQSLQFRHFVSDNVQEELPLTHLFVTGQSGSIGAYNYPQAPEYPVKEIIIFDPPFDEKPQMMYGLNFIDVNYAENFRVNSSLVYIDKFQAILQMSTWHDTKLYGVGLSWMACP
;
A
#
# COMPACT_ATOMS: atom_id res chain seq x y z
N MET A 1 18.34 11.42 27.09
CA MET A 1 17.46 10.65 26.18
C MET A 1 17.69 9.14 26.27
N LYS A 2 18.19 8.60 27.39
CA LYS A 2 18.50 7.16 27.50
C LYS A 2 17.27 6.29 27.75
N ASP A 3 16.15 6.89 28.13
CA ASP A 3 14.93 6.21 28.56
C ASP A 3 13.74 6.42 27.60
N ILE A 4 14.02 6.84 26.36
CA ILE A 4 12.97 6.98 25.35
C ILE A 4 12.61 5.60 24.82
N GLU A 5 11.36 5.19 25.04
CA GLU A 5 10.79 3.93 24.56
C GLU A 5 10.07 4.08 23.21
N VAL A 6 9.47 5.26 22.96
CA VAL A 6 8.71 5.55 21.74
C VAL A 6 9.24 6.83 21.11
N LEU A 7 9.64 6.75 19.84
CA LEU A 7 9.97 7.90 19.01
C LEU A 7 9.13 7.85 17.73
N SER A 8 8.24 8.82 17.58
CA SER A 8 7.37 8.94 16.41
C SER A 8 7.60 10.28 15.73
N LEU A 9 7.92 10.22 14.43
CA LEU A 9 8.15 11.35 13.54
C LEU A 9 7.14 11.22 12.41
N VAL A 10 5.93 11.72 12.63
CA VAL A 10 4.84 11.67 11.64
C VAL A 10 4.57 13.05 11.09
N ASN A 11 4.49 13.17 9.75
CA ASN A 11 4.21 14.43 9.06
C ASN A 11 5.18 15.55 9.48
N THR A 12 6.47 15.22 9.56
CA THR A 12 7.54 16.16 9.88
C THR A 12 8.31 16.56 8.63
N SER A 13 9.03 17.69 8.71
CA SER A 13 9.99 18.09 7.68
C SER A 13 11.36 17.44 7.85
N THR A 14 11.43 16.24 8.44
CA THR A 14 12.71 15.55 8.66
C THR A 14 13.35 15.24 7.31
N ARG A 15 14.52 15.85 7.06
CA ARG A 15 15.33 15.65 5.85
C ARG A 15 16.68 15.03 6.14
N TRP A 16 17.04 14.96 7.42
CA TRP A 16 18.35 14.52 7.85
C TRP A 16 18.23 13.84 9.22
N ILE A 17 18.95 12.72 9.35
CA ILE A 17 19.20 12.03 10.61
C ILE A 17 20.71 11.92 10.72
N GLU A 18 21.25 12.38 11.84
CA GLU A 18 22.69 12.25 12.10
C GLU A 18 23.07 10.78 12.26
N ASN A 19 24.21 10.41 11.70
CA ASN A 19 24.74 9.06 11.83
C ASN A 19 24.98 8.74 13.33
N GLY A 20 24.49 7.60 13.79
CA GLY A 20 24.60 7.17 15.18
C GLY A 20 23.63 7.86 16.13
N PHE A 21 22.64 8.61 15.63
CA PHE A 21 21.60 9.24 16.45
C PHE A 21 20.94 8.24 17.41
N PHE A 22 20.68 7.01 16.95
CA PHE A 22 19.99 5.98 17.72
C PHE A 22 20.86 5.23 18.73
N VAL A 23 22.18 5.43 18.76
CA VAL A 23 23.11 4.64 19.58
C VAL A 23 22.81 4.72 21.08
N ASN A 24 22.28 5.84 21.56
CA ASN A 24 21.98 6.05 22.98
C ASN A 24 20.52 5.75 23.36
N PHE A 25 19.69 5.30 22.42
CA PHE A 25 18.27 5.01 22.61
C PHE A 25 18.07 3.55 23.05
N THR A 26 18.78 3.12 24.10
CA THR A 26 18.89 1.70 24.50
C THR A 26 17.58 1.07 25.02
N HIS A 27 16.54 1.89 25.25
CA HIS A 27 15.22 1.45 25.68
C HIS A 27 14.14 1.59 24.59
N LEU A 28 14.50 2.07 23.39
CA LEU A 28 13.53 2.29 22.31
C LEU A 28 12.92 0.98 21.85
N THR A 29 11.59 0.89 21.92
CA THR A 29 10.76 -0.25 21.47
C THR A 29 9.93 0.10 20.24
N ASN A 30 9.61 1.38 20.02
CA ASN A 30 8.78 1.83 18.90
C ASN A 30 9.43 3.00 18.17
N LEU A 31 9.63 2.83 16.86
CA LEU A 31 10.16 3.85 15.97
C LEU A 31 9.25 4.01 14.77
N GLU A 32 8.73 5.21 14.59
CA GLU A 32 7.82 5.53 13.50
C GLU A 32 8.32 6.71 12.68
N PHE A 33 8.36 6.50 11.37
CA PHE A 33 8.43 7.53 10.35
C PHE A 33 7.23 7.34 9.41
N SER A 34 6.26 8.25 9.48
CA SER A 34 5.08 8.20 8.62
C SER A 34 4.84 9.52 7.91
N THR A 35 4.47 9.50 6.63
CA THR A 35 4.15 10.72 5.86
C THR A 35 5.33 11.71 5.81
N ASN A 36 6.54 11.20 5.59
CA ASN A 36 7.77 11.98 5.49
C ASN A 36 8.49 11.68 4.17
N PRO A 37 8.11 12.28 3.04
CA PRO A 37 8.56 11.86 1.71
C PRO A 37 10.07 11.97 1.48
N ASN A 38 10.79 12.74 2.31
CA ASN A 38 12.24 12.93 2.19
C ASN A 38 13.07 12.03 3.13
N VAL A 39 12.43 11.33 4.08
CA VAL A 39 13.17 10.50 5.05
C VAL A 39 13.83 9.29 4.39
N SER A 40 13.24 8.73 3.33
CA SER A 40 13.83 7.62 2.56
C SER A 40 15.28 7.87 2.12
N GLN A 41 15.65 9.13 1.88
CA GLN A 41 16.99 9.54 1.45
C GLN A 41 18.05 9.45 2.55
N CYS A 42 17.65 9.44 3.82
CA CYS A 42 18.58 9.39 4.97
C CYS A 42 18.38 8.15 5.84
N LEU A 43 17.59 7.16 5.40
CA LEU A 43 17.38 5.89 6.13
C LEU A 43 18.67 5.09 6.33
N ASN A 44 19.64 5.22 5.43
CA ASN A 44 20.98 4.64 5.60
C ASN A 44 21.72 5.15 6.85
N ASN A 45 21.27 6.27 7.45
CA ASN A 45 21.82 6.81 8.70
C ASN A 45 21.09 6.29 9.96
N LEU A 46 20.14 5.36 9.85
CA LEU A 46 19.51 4.68 11.00
C LEU A 46 20.48 3.72 11.73
N THR A 47 21.78 3.96 11.67
CA THR A 47 22.78 3.15 12.37
C THR A 47 22.54 3.19 13.89
N GLY A 48 22.78 2.07 14.55
CA GLY A 48 22.58 1.94 16.00
C GLY A 48 21.15 1.55 16.39
N ILE A 49 20.17 1.49 15.48
CA ILE A 49 18.85 0.91 15.80
C ILE A 49 18.98 -0.56 16.22
N ASP A 50 19.96 -1.29 15.69
CA ASP A 50 20.30 -2.67 16.04
C ASP A 50 20.69 -2.85 17.52
N LYS A 51 21.10 -1.77 18.19
CA LYS A 51 21.47 -1.74 19.62
C LYS A 51 20.31 -1.39 20.54
N THR A 52 19.13 -1.13 19.98
CA THR A 52 17.93 -0.80 20.74
C THR A 52 17.14 -2.06 21.08
N LYS A 53 15.99 -1.90 21.73
CA LYS A 53 15.04 -2.99 22.01
C LYS A 53 13.84 -2.91 21.06
N LEU A 54 14.06 -2.44 19.84
CA LEU A 54 12.99 -2.12 18.90
C LEU A 54 12.14 -3.36 18.62
N GLU A 55 10.84 -3.24 18.87
CA GLU A 55 9.83 -4.26 18.57
C GLU A 55 8.96 -3.82 17.40
N ASN A 56 8.79 -2.51 17.19
CA ASN A 56 7.92 -1.93 16.17
C ASN A 56 8.70 -0.93 15.31
N LEU A 57 8.79 -1.21 14.01
CA LEU A 57 9.35 -0.29 13.02
C LEU A 57 8.28 0.05 11.97
N THR A 58 7.89 1.32 11.93
CA THR A 58 6.90 1.86 10.99
C THR A 58 7.56 2.86 10.06
N LEU A 59 7.51 2.60 8.76
CA LEU A 59 8.10 3.38 7.68
C LEU A 59 7.03 3.63 6.60
N ASN A 60 5.95 4.33 6.92
CA ASN A 60 4.79 4.47 6.04
C ASN A 60 4.86 5.74 5.19
N ASN A 61 4.59 5.65 3.88
CA ASN A 61 4.51 6.83 3.01
C ASN A 61 5.75 7.75 3.15
N ILE A 62 6.94 7.16 3.07
CA ILE A 62 8.22 7.89 3.13
C ILE A 62 8.96 7.86 1.80
N SER A 63 8.29 7.43 0.73
CA SER A 63 8.85 7.19 -0.60
C SER A 63 9.97 6.15 -0.61
N LEU A 64 9.89 5.14 0.27
CA LEU A 64 10.82 4.00 0.31
C LEU A 64 10.71 3.20 -1.00
N ASN A 65 11.83 2.82 -1.59
CA ASN A 65 11.94 2.01 -2.79
C ASN A 65 12.97 0.88 -2.57
N ASP A 66 13.13 0.00 -3.54
CA ASP A 66 13.99 -1.20 -3.43
C ASP A 66 15.46 -0.87 -3.10
N GLU A 67 16.00 0.25 -3.59
CA GLU A 67 17.40 0.64 -3.34
C GLU A 67 17.63 1.07 -1.90
N ASN A 68 16.79 1.97 -1.38
CA ASN A 68 16.93 2.46 0.00
C ASN A 68 16.47 1.42 1.03
N LEU A 69 15.52 0.54 0.69
CA LEU A 69 15.20 -0.61 1.55
C LEU A 69 16.38 -1.59 1.63
N LYS A 70 17.06 -1.86 0.50
CA LYS A 70 18.28 -2.66 0.46
C LYS A 70 19.43 -2.04 1.30
N ALA A 71 19.45 -0.72 1.47
CA ALA A 71 20.46 -0.06 2.29
C ALA A 71 20.27 -0.27 3.80
N ILE A 72 19.05 -0.63 4.26
CA ILE A 72 18.72 -0.68 5.69
C ILE A 72 18.33 -2.05 6.23
N TYR A 73 18.05 -3.04 5.40
CA TYR A 73 17.56 -4.33 5.93
C TYR A 73 18.56 -5.03 6.87
N THR A 74 19.86 -4.81 6.68
CA THR A 74 20.93 -5.42 7.49
C THR A 74 21.04 -4.87 8.91
N ILE A 75 20.42 -3.72 9.17
CA ILE A 75 20.43 -3.07 10.49
C ILE A 75 19.11 -3.26 11.24
N PHE A 76 18.18 -4.07 10.73
CA PHE A 76 16.95 -4.39 11.47
C PHE A 76 17.27 -5.09 12.79
N PRO A 77 16.71 -4.61 13.92
CA PRO A 77 17.02 -5.20 15.23
C PRO A 77 16.46 -6.62 15.34
N SER A 78 17.20 -7.53 15.96
CA SER A 78 16.77 -8.93 16.14
C SER A 78 15.54 -9.09 17.04
N THR A 79 15.19 -8.05 17.81
CA THR A 79 14.00 -7.96 18.67
C THR A 79 12.73 -7.57 17.92
N LEU A 80 12.83 -7.23 16.63
CA LEU A 80 11.72 -6.69 15.85
C LEU A 80 10.57 -7.70 15.74
N LYS A 81 9.35 -7.24 16.04
CA LYS A 81 8.11 -8.03 15.98
C LYS A 81 7.18 -7.59 14.86
N TYR A 82 7.14 -6.29 14.57
CA TYR A 82 6.24 -5.68 13.60
C TYR A 82 7.02 -4.76 12.65
N LEU A 83 6.97 -5.05 11.36
CA LEU A 83 7.55 -4.22 10.30
C LEU A 83 6.44 -3.71 9.40
N THR A 84 6.25 -2.40 9.37
CA THR A 84 5.20 -1.74 8.57
C THR A 84 5.86 -0.81 7.55
N LEU A 85 5.67 -1.07 6.27
CA LEU A 85 6.24 -0.36 5.12
C LEU A 85 5.13 0.11 4.16
N ARG A 86 3.98 0.54 4.69
CA ARG A 86 2.79 0.85 3.88
C ARG A 86 3.00 2.04 2.96
N SER A 87 2.27 2.08 1.85
CA SER A 87 2.20 3.25 0.96
C SER A 87 3.57 3.71 0.46
N ASN A 88 4.43 2.76 0.12
CA ASN A 88 5.76 3.04 -0.42
C ASN A 88 5.86 2.65 -1.90
N HIS A 89 7.01 2.92 -2.49
CA HIS A 89 7.36 2.60 -3.88
C HIS A 89 8.23 1.33 -3.97
N ILE A 90 8.09 0.44 -2.99
CA ILE A 90 8.75 -0.86 -3.00
C ILE A 90 8.09 -1.72 -4.06
N THR A 91 8.90 -2.29 -4.94
CA THR A 91 8.44 -3.18 -6.01
C THR A 91 8.76 -4.64 -5.73
N THR A 92 9.80 -4.91 -4.93
CA THR A 92 10.18 -6.28 -4.55
C THR A 92 10.60 -6.35 -3.09
N PHE A 93 10.32 -7.47 -2.42
CA PHE A 93 10.76 -7.70 -1.05
C PHE A 93 11.46 -9.07 -0.90
N PRO A 94 12.79 -9.09 -0.71
CA PRO A 94 13.52 -10.31 -0.41
C PRO A 94 13.22 -10.88 0.98
N LEU A 95 12.64 -12.09 1.01
CA LEU A 95 12.27 -12.79 2.24
C LEU A 95 13.49 -13.15 3.10
N LYS A 96 14.66 -13.34 2.47
CA LYS A 96 15.92 -13.57 3.19
C LYS A 96 16.27 -12.45 4.16
N TRP A 97 15.81 -11.22 3.91
CA TRP A 97 16.08 -10.07 4.78
C TRP A 97 15.43 -10.17 6.16
N ILE A 98 14.41 -11.03 6.30
CA ILE A 98 13.67 -11.19 7.55
C ILE A 98 13.78 -12.61 8.13
N GLN A 99 14.52 -13.53 7.48
CA GLN A 99 14.58 -14.93 7.92
C GLN A 99 15.16 -15.05 9.34
N ASP A 100 16.16 -14.24 9.67
CA ASP A 100 16.87 -14.31 10.95
C ASP A 100 16.15 -13.50 12.06
N LEU A 101 15.09 -12.76 11.72
CA LEU A 101 14.31 -11.96 12.66
C LEU A 101 13.28 -12.82 13.39
N LYS A 102 13.75 -13.73 14.25
CA LYS A 102 12.96 -14.81 14.91
C LYS A 102 11.67 -14.38 15.61
N TYR A 103 11.54 -13.09 15.94
CA TYR A 103 10.36 -12.53 16.60
C TYR A 103 9.44 -11.74 15.66
N LEU A 104 9.80 -11.56 14.39
CA LEU A 104 9.02 -10.82 13.40
C LEU A 104 7.78 -11.61 13.03
N THR A 105 6.66 -11.24 13.64
CA THR A 105 5.37 -11.91 13.46
C THR A 105 4.48 -11.21 12.43
N SER A 106 4.71 -9.93 12.17
CA SER A 106 3.90 -9.14 11.25
C SER A 106 4.75 -8.35 10.26
N LEU A 107 4.43 -8.50 8.97
CA LEU A 107 4.96 -7.67 7.89
C LEU A 107 3.79 -7.02 7.16
N ASP A 108 3.77 -5.69 7.10
CA ASP A 108 2.75 -4.92 6.38
C ASP A 108 3.38 -4.09 5.26
N LEU A 109 3.17 -4.51 4.02
CA LEU A 109 3.54 -3.85 2.77
C LEU A 109 2.35 -3.17 2.08
N SER A 110 1.22 -3.04 2.77
CA SER A 110 -0.05 -2.63 2.18
C SER A 110 -0.02 -1.24 1.57
N GLN A 111 -0.91 -0.99 0.61
CA GLN A 111 -0.95 0.26 -0.15
C GLN A 111 0.32 0.56 -0.97
N SER A 112 1.22 -0.40 -1.15
CA SER A 112 2.33 -0.30 -2.10
C SER A 112 1.85 -0.64 -3.51
N LEU A 113 1.26 0.34 -4.22
CA LEU A 113 0.65 0.16 -5.56
C LEU A 113 1.61 -0.39 -6.63
N GLN A 114 2.92 -0.33 -6.38
CA GLN A 114 3.96 -0.82 -7.28
C GLN A 114 4.56 -2.17 -6.85
N PHE A 115 4.08 -2.76 -5.75
CA PHE A 115 4.61 -4.03 -5.24
C PHE A 115 4.30 -5.18 -6.21
N ARG A 116 5.33 -5.91 -6.64
CA ARG A 116 5.25 -6.95 -7.68
C ARG A 116 5.39 -8.36 -7.14
N HIS A 117 6.42 -8.61 -6.33
CA HIS A 117 6.67 -9.96 -5.81
C HIS A 117 7.63 -9.98 -4.61
N PHE A 118 7.59 -11.10 -3.89
CA PHE A 118 8.62 -11.47 -2.93
C PHE A 118 9.76 -12.23 -3.62
N VAL A 119 11.01 -12.02 -3.17
CA VAL A 119 12.19 -12.75 -3.65
C VAL A 119 12.58 -13.79 -2.59
N SER A 120 12.54 -15.08 -2.93
CA SER A 120 12.76 -16.20 -1.98
C SER A 120 14.14 -16.86 -2.08
N ASP A 121 15.10 -16.24 -2.77
CA ASP A 121 16.42 -16.82 -3.01
C ASP A 121 17.16 -17.13 -1.70
N ASN A 122 17.59 -18.39 -1.55
CA ASN A 122 18.39 -18.88 -0.42
C ASN A 122 17.69 -18.74 0.96
N VAL A 123 16.36 -18.79 1.00
CA VAL A 123 15.60 -18.97 2.25
C VAL A 123 15.68 -20.46 2.62
N GLN A 124 16.38 -20.78 3.71
CA GLN A 124 16.62 -22.16 4.17
C GLN A 124 15.74 -22.58 5.35
N GLU A 125 15.20 -21.61 6.10
CA GLU A 125 14.38 -21.81 7.29
C GLU A 125 12.97 -21.22 7.09
N GLU A 126 12.00 -21.70 7.86
CA GLU A 126 10.65 -21.13 7.87
C GLU A 126 10.67 -19.68 8.36
N LEU A 127 9.87 -18.83 7.73
CA LEU A 127 9.75 -17.44 8.15
C LEU A 127 8.96 -17.32 9.46
N PRO A 128 9.33 -16.41 10.38
CA PRO A 128 8.66 -16.22 11.66
C PRO A 128 7.30 -15.50 11.56
N LEU A 129 6.86 -15.16 10.33
CA LEU A 129 5.66 -14.39 10.07
C LEU A 129 4.39 -15.20 10.38
N THR A 130 3.47 -14.58 11.11
CA THR A 130 2.09 -15.07 11.32
C THR A 130 1.06 -14.19 10.61
N HIS A 131 1.43 -12.93 10.34
CA HIS A 131 0.60 -11.94 9.65
C HIS A 131 1.41 -11.30 8.53
N LEU A 132 0.82 -11.26 7.34
CA LEU A 132 1.40 -10.63 6.16
C LEU A 132 0.31 -9.80 5.46
N PHE A 133 0.49 -8.48 5.44
CA PHE A 133 -0.44 -7.55 4.80
C PHE A 133 0.23 -6.93 3.57
N VAL A 134 -0.45 -6.91 2.42
CA VAL A 134 0.10 -6.34 1.17
C VAL A 134 -0.95 -5.46 0.45
N THR A 135 -1.95 -4.94 1.18
CA THR A 135 -3.25 -4.51 0.63
C THR A 135 -3.51 -3.00 0.52
N GLY A 136 -3.43 -2.45 -0.68
CA GLY A 136 -4.30 -1.36 -1.14
C GLY A 136 -4.88 -1.83 -2.46
N GLN A 137 -6.19 -1.70 -2.67
CA GLN A 137 -6.84 -2.40 -3.78
C GLN A 137 -7.21 -1.41 -4.87
N SER A 138 -6.83 -1.67 -6.10
CA SER A 138 -7.19 -0.83 -7.24
C SER A 138 -7.42 -1.72 -8.44
N GLY A 139 -8.25 -1.30 -9.38
CA GLY A 139 -8.56 -2.10 -10.56
C GLY A 139 -9.31 -1.32 -11.62
N SER A 140 -9.80 -2.04 -12.62
CA SER A 140 -10.64 -1.48 -13.66
C SER A 140 -11.81 -2.42 -13.96
N ILE A 141 -12.97 -1.83 -14.24
CA ILE A 141 -14.22 -2.52 -14.58
C ILE A 141 -14.81 -1.83 -15.81
N GLY A 142 -15.72 -2.48 -16.54
CA GLY A 142 -16.36 -1.87 -17.69
C GLY A 142 -17.28 -2.81 -18.44
N ALA A 143 -18.13 -2.22 -19.27
CA ALA A 143 -19.04 -2.94 -20.16
C ALA A 143 -18.77 -2.53 -21.61
N TYR A 144 -18.74 -3.50 -22.52
CA TYR A 144 -18.55 -3.26 -23.94
C TYR A 144 -19.35 -4.28 -24.76
N ASN A 145 -20.16 -3.81 -25.71
CA ASN A 145 -20.77 -4.66 -26.71
C ASN A 145 -21.08 -3.88 -28.00
N TYR A 146 -20.79 -4.48 -29.14
CA TYR A 146 -21.07 -3.95 -30.48
C TYR A 146 -21.47 -5.13 -31.40
N PRO A 147 -22.48 -4.99 -32.28
CA PRO A 147 -23.18 -3.76 -32.67
C PRO A 147 -24.35 -3.37 -31.76
N GLN A 148 -24.65 -4.18 -30.75
CA GLN A 148 -25.70 -3.91 -29.78
C GLN A 148 -25.06 -3.38 -28.50
N ALA A 149 -25.45 -2.18 -28.08
CA ALA A 149 -25.03 -1.61 -26.81
C ALA A 149 -25.41 -2.52 -25.63
N PRO A 150 -24.61 -2.56 -24.54
CA PRO A 150 -25.04 -3.15 -23.28
C PRO A 150 -26.38 -2.53 -22.81
N GLU A 151 -27.15 -3.30 -22.05
CA GLU A 151 -28.35 -2.77 -21.40
C GLU A 151 -27.94 -1.89 -20.21
N TYR A 152 -28.09 -0.56 -20.36
CA TYR A 152 -27.75 0.40 -19.31
C TYR A 152 -28.95 0.70 -18.41
N PRO A 153 -28.73 0.96 -17.10
CA PRO A 153 -27.43 1.04 -16.43
C PRO A 153 -26.81 -0.34 -16.15
N VAL A 154 -25.49 -0.44 -16.33
CA VAL A 154 -24.71 -1.63 -15.95
C VAL A 154 -24.17 -1.45 -14.54
N LYS A 155 -24.21 -2.50 -13.73
CA LYS A 155 -23.61 -2.54 -12.38
C LYS A 155 -22.50 -3.57 -12.34
N GLU A 156 -21.38 -3.17 -11.78
CA GLU A 156 -20.21 -4.01 -11.58
C GLU A 156 -19.91 -4.11 -10.09
N ILE A 157 -19.60 -5.32 -9.63
CA ILE A 157 -19.28 -5.62 -8.24
C ILE A 157 -17.78 -5.79 -8.10
N ILE A 158 -17.19 -5.03 -7.18
CA ILE A 158 -15.79 -5.10 -6.79
C ILE A 158 -15.74 -5.78 -5.44
N ILE A 159 -15.17 -6.98 -5.37
CA ILE A 159 -14.92 -7.69 -4.12
C ILE A 159 -13.55 -7.28 -3.59
N PHE A 160 -13.49 -6.88 -2.32
CA PHE A 160 -12.24 -6.57 -1.63
C PHE A 160 -11.64 -7.85 -1.05
N ASP A 161 -10.43 -8.19 -1.49
CA ASP A 161 -9.72 -9.39 -1.02
C ASP A 161 -8.25 -9.08 -0.67
N PRO A 162 -7.83 -9.30 0.60
CA PRO A 162 -8.70 -9.59 1.75
C PRO A 162 -9.69 -8.44 1.97
N PRO A 163 -10.82 -8.71 2.65
CA PRO A 163 -11.71 -7.65 3.09
C PRO A 163 -10.95 -6.59 3.87
N PHE A 164 -11.40 -5.35 3.76
CA PHE A 164 -10.95 -4.31 4.66
C PHE A 164 -11.48 -4.60 6.07
N ASP A 165 -10.78 -4.12 7.10
CA ASP A 165 -11.27 -4.27 8.47
C ASP A 165 -12.56 -3.46 8.69
N GLU A 166 -12.68 -2.32 7.99
CA GLU A 166 -13.81 -1.38 7.96
C GLU A 166 -14.16 -0.99 6.52
N LYS A 167 -15.29 -0.29 6.32
CA LYS A 167 -15.69 0.19 4.98
C LYS A 167 -14.60 1.10 4.40
N PRO A 168 -13.95 0.75 3.26
CA PRO A 168 -12.88 1.55 2.67
C PRO A 168 -13.45 2.83 2.04
N GLN A 169 -12.60 3.83 1.88
CA GLN A 169 -12.86 4.94 0.97
C GLN A 169 -12.55 4.51 -0.46
N MET A 170 -13.38 4.95 -1.41
CA MET A 170 -13.24 4.58 -2.81
C MET A 170 -13.25 5.80 -3.73
N MET A 171 -12.25 5.85 -4.60
CA MET A 171 -12.24 6.74 -5.76
C MET A 171 -12.47 5.90 -7.02
N TYR A 172 -13.18 6.47 -7.98
CA TYR A 172 -13.36 5.89 -9.29
C TYR A 172 -13.45 6.98 -10.36
N GLY A 173 -13.07 6.66 -11.58
CA GLY A 173 -13.09 7.60 -12.70
C GLY A 173 -13.19 6.87 -14.03
N LEU A 174 -13.76 7.53 -15.03
CA LEU A 174 -13.87 7.00 -16.39
C LEU A 174 -12.47 6.76 -16.98
N ASN A 175 -12.25 5.58 -17.54
CA ASN A 175 -10.97 5.22 -18.17
C ASN A 175 -11.08 4.92 -19.68
N PHE A 176 -12.27 4.56 -20.18
CA PHE A 176 -12.58 4.51 -21.61
C PHE A 176 -14.08 4.73 -21.87
N ILE A 177 -14.41 5.22 -23.06
CA ILE A 177 -15.78 5.48 -23.51
C ILE A 177 -15.87 5.26 -25.03
N ASP A 178 -16.87 4.50 -25.49
CA ASP A 178 -17.17 4.25 -26.92
C ASP A 178 -18.65 4.55 -27.19
N VAL A 179 -18.92 5.61 -27.96
CA VAL A 179 -20.26 6.12 -28.28
C VAL A 179 -20.43 6.17 -29.79
N ASN A 180 -21.65 5.89 -30.26
CA ASN A 180 -21.99 6.08 -31.66
C ASN A 180 -21.69 7.50 -32.15
N TYR A 181 -21.02 7.62 -33.29
CA TYR A 181 -20.60 8.90 -33.88
C TYR A 181 -21.74 9.90 -34.16
N ALA A 182 -22.97 9.41 -34.33
CA ALA A 182 -24.13 10.23 -34.68
C ALA A 182 -24.93 10.70 -33.46
N GLU A 183 -24.58 10.24 -32.25
CA GLU A 183 -25.35 10.53 -31.03
C GLU A 183 -24.59 11.46 -30.09
N ASN A 184 -25.34 12.13 -29.22
CA ASN A 184 -24.76 13.00 -28.20
C ASN A 184 -23.98 12.20 -27.13
N PHE A 185 -22.94 12.79 -26.57
CA PHE A 185 -22.10 12.16 -25.56
C PHE A 185 -22.61 12.42 -24.14
N ARG A 186 -23.23 11.41 -23.51
CA ARG A 186 -23.74 11.51 -22.14
C ARG A 186 -23.46 10.22 -21.36
N VAL A 187 -22.52 10.27 -20.44
CA VAL A 187 -22.09 9.12 -19.63
C VAL A 187 -22.00 9.55 -18.17
N ASN A 188 -22.50 8.71 -17.28
CA ASN A 188 -22.49 8.93 -15.85
C ASN A 188 -22.02 7.68 -15.12
N SER A 189 -21.18 7.86 -14.12
CA SER A 189 -20.72 6.81 -13.23
C SER A 189 -21.03 7.17 -11.78
N SER A 190 -21.45 6.18 -10.99
CA SER A 190 -21.89 6.40 -9.62
C SER A 190 -21.54 5.21 -8.73
N LEU A 191 -21.07 5.48 -7.51
CA LEU A 191 -20.96 4.49 -6.43
C LEU A 191 -22.34 4.24 -5.84
N VAL A 192 -22.84 3.02 -6.01
CA VAL A 192 -24.17 2.60 -5.54
C VAL A 192 -24.09 2.06 -4.12
N TYR A 193 -23.05 1.29 -3.81
CA TYR A 193 -22.88 0.64 -2.52
C TYR A 193 -21.39 0.46 -2.21
N ILE A 194 -21.06 0.48 -0.93
CA ILE A 194 -19.73 0.12 -0.44
C ILE A 194 -19.82 -0.34 1.02
N ASP A 195 -19.17 -1.45 1.32
CA ASP A 195 -18.85 -1.92 2.67
C ASP A 195 -17.42 -2.49 2.70
N LYS A 196 -17.04 -3.14 3.79
CA LYS A 196 -15.69 -3.67 3.97
C LYS A 196 -15.34 -4.88 3.09
N PHE A 197 -16.34 -5.51 2.48
CA PHE A 197 -16.20 -6.69 1.63
C PHE A 197 -16.32 -6.36 0.15
N GLN A 198 -17.09 -5.32 -0.20
CA GLN A 198 -17.36 -5.00 -1.60
C GLN A 198 -17.75 -3.55 -1.86
N ALA A 199 -17.61 -3.14 -3.12
CA ALA A 199 -18.22 -1.94 -3.68
C ALA A 199 -19.02 -2.27 -4.95
N ILE A 200 -20.04 -1.48 -5.24
CA ILE A 200 -20.85 -1.58 -6.46
C ILE A 200 -20.78 -0.25 -7.20
N LEU A 201 -20.19 -0.27 -8.39
CA LEU A 201 -20.16 0.87 -9.30
C LEU A 201 -21.19 0.68 -10.40
N GLN A 202 -21.89 1.75 -10.74
CA GLN A 202 -22.87 1.78 -11.82
C GLN A 202 -22.40 2.72 -12.92
N MET A 203 -22.48 2.25 -14.17
CA MET A 203 -22.24 3.02 -15.37
C MET A 203 -23.55 3.18 -16.12
N SER A 204 -23.84 4.40 -16.58
CA SER A 204 -25.13 4.75 -17.16
C SER A 204 -24.98 5.76 -18.27
N THR A 205 -25.99 5.81 -19.13
CA THR A 205 -26.16 6.81 -20.18
C THR A 205 -27.62 7.29 -20.18
N TRP A 206 -27.94 8.39 -20.87
CA TRP A 206 -29.30 8.92 -20.91
C TRP A 206 -29.62 9.63 -22.23
N HIS A 207 -30.93 9.79 -22.48
CA HIS A 207 -31.50 10.27 -23.73
C HIS A 207 -31.15 9.39 -24.94
N ASP A 208 -30.71 10.00 -26.03
CA ASP A 208 -30.43 9.38 -27.33
C ASP A 208 -29.02 8.76 -27.42
N THR A 209 -28.20 8.87 -26.37
CA THR A 209 -26.83 8.34 -26.39
C THR A 209 -26.81 6.82 -26.57
N LYS A 210 -26.28 6.37 -27.71
CA LYS A 210 -25.96 4.96 -27.95
C LYS A 210 -24.51 4.66 -27.53
N LEU A 211 -24.35 4.27 -26.28
CA LEU A 211 -23.07 3.91 -25.64
C LEU A 211 -22.74 2.44 -25.94
N TYR A 212 -21.72 2.15 -26.74
CA TYR A 212 -21.26 0.77 -26.98
C TYR A 212 -20.28 0.28 -25.91
N GLY A 213 -19.58 1.20 -25.25
CA GLY A 213 -18.60 0.85 -24.24
C GLY A 213 -18.33 1.94 -23.20
N VAL A 214 -18.06 1.53 -21.96
CA VAL A 214 -17.61 2.41 -20.87
C VAL A 214 -16.82 1.61 -19.85
N GLY A 215 -15.75 2.21 -19.33
CA GLY A 215 -14.98 1.64 -18.22
C GLY A 215 -14.67 2.64 -17.14
N LEU A 216 -14.38 2.10 -15.94
CA LEU A 216 -13.96 2.84 -14.76
C LEU A 216 -12.66 2.24 -14.22
N SER A 217 -11.71 3.10 -13.87
CA SER A 217 -10.63 2.74 -12.95
C SER A 217 -11.06 3.07 -11.52
N TRP A 218 -10.67 2.25 -10.56
CA TRP A 218 -11.01 2.43 -9.16
C TRP A 218 -9.82 2.18 -8.23
N MET A 219 -9.88 2.80 -7.06
CA MET A 219 -8.95 2.60 -5.95
C MET A 219 -9.75 2.58 -4.66
N ALA A 220 -9.53 1.57 -3.84
CA ALA A 220 -10.09 1.36 -2.52
C ALA A 220 -8.95 1.25 -1.50
N CYS A 221 -9.05 2.10 -0.48
CA CYS A 221 -8.10 2.17 0.61
C CYS A 221 -8.88 2.07 1.92
N PRO A 222 -8.34 1.40 2.96
CA PRO A 222 -9.00 1.28 4.27
C PRO A 222 -9.40 2.65 4.83
#